data_AF-A0A4P9UL13-F1
#
_entry.id   AF-A0A4P9UL13-F1
#
_cell.length_a   1.000
_cell.length_b   1.000
_cell.length_c   1.000
_cell.angle_alpha   90.00
_cell.angle_beta   90.00
_cell.angle_gamma   90.00
#
_symmetry.space_group_name_H-M   'P 1'
#
loop_
_entity.id
_entity.type
_entity.pdbx_description
1 polymer ?
#
loop_
_entity_poly.entity_id
_entity_poly.type
_entity_poly.pdbx_seq_one_letter_code
_entity_poly.pdbx_strand_id
1 'polypeptide(L)'
;MKTKLPPDHEISQNKSAFAESVDLALNSHRKTAKITVRDKLRLVNDELIKFKDTGISYRIICALLADKIGLYVSQQTLRDHCQQELGFGKRETGKSIAKKTLKRTSQATGQGTQSGSGKTQSITDERGTGQLSDAIRSHSTATDVKNQITEQTNKIFNALEDY
;
A
#
# COMPACT_ATOMS: atom_id res chain seq x y z
N MET A 1 -25.74 -37.36 -25.54
CA MET A 1 -27.23 -37.34 -25.49
C MET A 1 -27.69 -35.99 -26.03
N LYS A 2 -28.42 -35.95 -27.15
CA LYS A 2 -28.93 -34.69 -27.70
C LYS A 2 -30.24 -34.37 -26.96
N THR A 3 -30.22 -33.41 -26.05
CA THR A 3 -31.43 -32.87 -25.44
C THR A 3 -32.20 -32.15 -26.54
N LYS A 4 -33.37 -32.68 -26.91
CA LYS A 4 -34.28 -31.98 -27.83
C LYS A 4 -34.71 -30.68 -27.14
N LEU A 5 -34.75 -29.59 -27.90
CA LEU A 5 -35.28 -28.33 -27.39
C LEU A 5 -36.75 -28.53 -27.01
N PRO A 6 -37.20 -27.99 -25.88
CA PRO A 6 -38.61 -28.00 -25.52
C PRO A 6 -39.44 -27.29 -26.59
N PRO A 7 -40.63 -27.80 -26.93
CA PRO A 7 -41.56 -27.13 -27.84
C PRO A 7 -42.18 -25.86 -27.21
N ASP A 8 -42.53 -24.88 -28.04
CA ASP A 8 -42.99 -23.54 -27.63
C ASP A 8 -44.20 -23.54 -26.66
N HIS A 9 -45.09 -24.54 -26.77
CA HIS A 9 -46.26 -24.66 -25.92
C HIS A 9 -45.91 -25.05 -24.47
N GLU A 10 -44.88 -25.88 -24.27
CA GLU A 10 -44.37 -26.25 -22.94
C GLU A 10 -43.68 -25.05 -22.27
N ILE A 11 -42.91 -24.28 -23.06
CA ILE A 11 -42.28 -23.04 -22.58
C ILE A 11 -43.34 -22.04 -22.15
N SER A 12 -44.42 -21.92 -22.93
CA SER A 12 -45.53 -20.99 -22.66
C SER A 12 -46.30 -21.39 -21.40
N GLN A 13 -46.56 -22.69 -21.19
CA GLN A 13 -47.19 -23.18 -19.94
C GLN A 13 -46.31 -22.97 -18.71
N ASN A 14 -45.00 -23.18 -18.83
CA ASN A 14 -44.07 -23.04 -17.71
C ASN A 14 -43.72 -21.57 -17.37
N LYS A 15 -44.13 -20.63 -18.21
CA LYS A 15 -43.81 -19.20 -18.05
C LYS A 15 -44.36 -18.61 -16.75
N SER A 16 -45.55 -19.02 -16.31
CA SER A 16 -46.16 -18.56 -15.05
C SER A 16 -45.40 -19.08 -13.83
N ALA A 17 -45.12 -20.38 -13.78
CA ALA A 17 -44.34 -21.00 -12.68
C ALA A 17 -42.91 -20.43 -12.60
N PHE A 18 -42.31 -20.12 -13.75
CA PHE A 18 -41.03 -19.43 -13.79
C PHE A 18 -41.13 -18.00 -13.27
N ALA A 19 -42.16 -17.23 -13.66
CA ALA A 19 -42.38 -15.88 -13.16
C ALA A 19 -42.58 -15.86 -11.64
N GLU A 20 -43.37 -16.77 -11.08
CA GLU A 20 -43.53 -16.92 -9.62
C GLU A 20 -42.19 -17.26 -8.93
N SER A 21 -41.38 -18.12 -9.54
CA SER A 21 -40.05 -18.46 -9.02
C SER A 21 -39.10 -17.27 -9.06
N VAL A 22 -39.19 -16.42 -10.09
CA VAL A 22 -38.41 -15.19 -10.21
C VAL A 22 -38.84 -14.19 -9.14
N ASP A 23 -40.15 -13.97 -8.96
CA ASP A 23 -40.67 -13.06 -7.94
C ASP A 23 -40.29 -13.51 -6.53
N LEU A 24 -40.34 -14.83 -6.27
CA LEU A 24 -39.85 -15.41 -5.02
C LEU A 24 -38.34 -15.19 -4.83
N ALA A 25 -37.54 -15.33 -5.88
CA ALA A 25 -36.10 -15.10 -5.83
C ALA A 25 -35.75 -13.62 -5.63
N LEU A 26 -36.51 -12.70 -6.24
CA LEU A 26 -36.33 -11.25 -6.09
C LEU A 26 -36.77 -10.75 -4.70
N ASN A 27 -37.83 -11.33 -4.14
CA ASN A 27 -38.33 -11.00 -2.80
C ASN A 27 -37.58 -11.74 -1.67
N SER A 28 -36.77 -12.73 -2.02
CA SER A 28 -35.94 -13.46 -1.07
C SER A 28 -34.91 -12.53 -0.42
N HIS A 29 -34.89 -12.51 0.91
CA HIS A 29 -33.86 -11.84 1.70
C HIS A 29 -32.47 -12.50 1.61
N ARG A 30 -32.29 -13.55 0.79
CA ARG A 30 -30.95 -13.95 0.32
C ARG A 30 -30.40 -12.87 -0.61
N LYS A 31 -30.09 -11.71 -0.04
CA LYS A 31 -29.16 -10.78 -0.67
C LYS A 31 -27.87 -11.56 -0.85
N THR A 32 -27.53 -11.81 -2.11
CA THR A 32 -26.21 -12.27 -2.55
C THR A 32 -25.18 -11.17 -2.32
N ALA A 33 -25.18 -10.56 -1.13
CA ALA A 33 -24.15 -9.62 -0.72
C ALA A 33 -22.85 -10.40 -0.76
N LYS A 34 -22.09 -10.17 -1.83
CA LYS A 34 -20.81 -10.82 -2.05
C LYS A 34 -19.92 -10.39 -0.89
N ILE A 35 -19.81 -11.25 0.12
CA ILE A 35 -18.91 -10.99 1.24
C ILE A 35 -17.51 -10.97 0.66
N THR A 36 -16.88 -9.81 0.67
CA THR A 36 -15.55 -9.65 0.11
C THR A 36 -14.49 -9.96 1.15
N VAL A 37 -13.28 -10.26 0.69
CA VAL A 37 -12.10 -10.34 1.55
C VAL A 37 -11.90 -9.05 2.35
N ARG A 38 -12.21 -7.90 1.75
CA ARG A 38 -12.12 -6.59 2.42
C ARG A 38 -13.10 -6.48 3.59
N ASP A 39 -14.32 -6.97 3.43
CA ASP A 39 -15.29 -7.00 4.54
C ASP A 39 -14.82 -7.87 5.70
N LYS A 40 -14.11 -8.97 5.40
CA LYS A 40 -13.49 -9.81 6.44
C LYS A 40 -12.29 -9.14 7.10
N LEU A 41 -11.46 -8.42 6.34
CA LEU A 41 -10.34 -7.65 6.90
C LEU A 41 -10.80 -6.55 7.86
N ARG A 42 -11.97 -5.94 7.61
CA ARG A 42 -12.55 -4.94 8.51
C ARG A 42 -12.86 -5.48 9.91
N LEU A 43 -13.18 -6.76 10.03
CA LEU A 43 -13.45 -7.40 11.32
C LEU A 43 -12.21 -7.51 12.22
N VAL A 44 -11.01 -7.33 11.65
CA VAL A 44 -9.73 -7.48 12.35
C VAL A 44 -8.90 -6.19 12.30
N ASN A 45 -9.54 -5.06 12.04
CA ASN A 45 -8.88 -3.77 11.95
C ASN A 45 -8.17 -3.38 13.27
N ASP A 46 -8.77 -3.69 14.42
CA ASP A 46 -8.23 -3.39 15.75
C ASP A 46 -6.93 -4.18 16.05
N GLU A 47 -6.75 -5.32 15.39
CA GLU A 47 -5.57 -6.16 15.48
C GLU A 47 -4.53 -5.69 14.47
N LEU A 48 -4.97 -5.38 13.25
CA LEU A 48 -4.09 -4.93 12.18
C LEU A 48 -3.43 -3.58 12.50
N ILE A 49 -4.12 -2.67 13.17
CA ILE A 49 -3.57 -1.35 13.53
C ILE A 49 -2.35 -1.47 14.46
N LYS A 50 -2.26 -2.54 15.26
CA LYS A 50 -1.12 -2.80 16.17
C LYS A 50 0.19 -3.01 15.42
N PHE A 51 0.13 -3.36 14.12
CA PHE A 51 1.32 -3.56 13.28
C PHE A 51 1.82 -2.27 12.60
N LYS A 52 1.15 -1.13 12.77
CA LYS A 52 1.46 0.10 12.02
C LYS A 52 2.90 0.58 12.18
N ASP A 53 3.40 0.58 13.41
CA ASP A 53 4.71 1.14 13.77
C ASP A 53 5.75 0.07 14.14
N THR A 54 5.42 -1.23 13.99
CA THR A 54 6.30 -2.34 14.41
C THR A 54 7.31 -2.74 13.35
N GLY A 55 7.15 -2.26 12.10
CA GLY A 55 8.02 -2.63 10.98
C GLY A 55 7.84 -4.08 10.49
N ILE A 56 6.84 -4.80 10.99
CA ILE A 56 6.58 -6.20 10.60
C ILE A 56 6.18 -6.25 9.11
N SER A 57 6.78 -7.20 8.39
CA SER A 57 6.48 -7.37 6.97
C SER A 57 5.07 -7.92 6.75
N TYR A 58 4.41 -7.45 5.68
CA TYR A 58 3.08 -7.94 5.29
C TYR A 58 3.03 -9.45 5.04
N ARG A 59 4.16 -10.08 4.66
CA ARG A 59 4.26 -11.54 4.52
C ARG A 59 3.97 -12.26 5.84
N ILE A 60 4.52 -11.75 6.95
CA ILE A 60 4.32 -12.33 8.28
C ILE A 60 2.86 -12.14 8.72
N ILE A 61 2.31 -10.95 8.48
CA ILE A 61 0.91 -10.65 8.84
C ILE A 61 -0.05 -11.55 8.04
N CYS A 62 0.19 -11.77 6.74
CA CYS A 62 -0.57 -12.72 5.94
C CYS A 62 -0.53 -14.14 6.50
N ALA A 63 0.64 -14.62 6.94
CA ALA A 63 0.77 -15.94 7.55
C ALA A 63 -0.04 -16.03 8.85
N LEU A 64 0.02 -15.00 9.71
CA LEU A 64 -0.76 -14.95 10.94
C LEU A 64 -2.28 -14.95 10.68
N LEU A 65 -2.74 -14.22 9.66
CA LEU A 65 -4.15 -14.20 9.26
C LEU A 65 -4.62 -15.58 8.79
N ALA A 66 -3.80 -16.28 8.00
CA ALA A 66 -4.09 -17.63 7.56
C ALA A 66 -4.11 -18.61 8.74
N ASP A 67 -3.11 -18.57 9.62
CA ASP A 67 -2.95 -19.53 10.71
C ASP A 67 -3.97 -19.34 11.84
N LYS A 68 -4.29 -18.09 12.19
CA LYS A 68 -5.14 -17.79 13.36
C LYS A 68 -6.60 -17.61 13.02
N ILE A 69 -6.91 -17.12 11.82
CA ILE A 69 -8.26 -16.69 11.43
C ILE A 69 -8.72 -17.44 10.17
N GLY A 70 -7.85 -18.24 9.53
CA GLY A 70 -8.17 -18.93 8.29
C GLY A 70 -8.38 -17.99 7.11
N LEU A 71 -7.91 -16.73 7.19
CA LEU A 71 -8.15 -15.72 6.16
C LEU A 71 -6.93 -15.61 5.23
N TYR A 72 -7.08 -16.18 4.03
CA TYR A 72 -6.06 -16.11 2.98
C TYR A 72 -6.19 -14.80 2.20
N VAL A 73 -5.18 -13.93 2.31
CA VAL A 73 -5.12 -12.66 1.59
C VAL A 73 -3.77 -12.49 0.90
N SER A 74 -3.77 -11.91 -0.30
CA SER A 74 -2.52 -11.53 -0.95
C SER A 74 -1.85 -10.39 -0.19
N GLN A 75 -0.51 -10.31 -0.25
CA GLN A 75 0.23 -9.21 0.37
C GLN A 75 -0.18 -7.85 -0.20
N GLN A 76 -0.56 -7.81 -1.48
CA GLN A 76 -1.02 -6.59 -2.13
C GLN A 76 -2.36 -6.13 -1.54
N THR A 77 -3.33 -7.04 -1.45
CA THR A 77 -4.65 -6.75 -0.87
C THR A 77 -4.54 -6.26 0.57
N LEU A 78 -3.70 -6.91 1.38
CA LEU A 78 -3.48 -6.52 2.77
C LEU A 78 -2.82 -5.13 2.86
N ARG A 79 -1.80 -4.88 2.04
CA ARG A 79 -1.13 -3.57 2.00
C ARG A 79 -2.09 -2.47 1.61
N ASP A 80 -2.90 -2.68 0.58
CA ASP A 80 -3.88 -1.69 0.11
C ASP A 80 -4.92 -1.41 1.18
N HIS A 81 -5.41 -2.44 1.87
CA HIS A 81 -6.33 -2.30 3.00
C HIS A 81 -5.71 -1.48 4.14
N CYS A 82 -4.51 -1.84 4.58
CA CYS A 82 -3.80 -1.14 5.64
C CYS A 82 -3.50 0.33 5.29
N GLN A 83 -3.19 0.63 4.03
CA GLN A 83 -2.93 2.01 3.58
C GLN A 83 -4.21 2.83 3.43
N GLN A 84 -5.29 2.24 2.89
CA GLN A 84 -6.55 2.94 2.62
C GLN A 84 -7.39 3.12 3.89
N GLU A 85 -7.51 2.09 4.72
CA GLU A 85 -8.46 2.08 5.85
C GLU A 85 -7.76 2.34 7.20
N LEU A 86 -6.51 1.91 7.38
CA LEU A 86 -5.78 2.02 8.65
C LEU A 86 -4.71 3.13 8.66
N GLY A 87 -4.56 3.84 7.53
CA GLY A 87 -3.61 4.95 7.38
C GLY A 87 -2.15 4.54 7.59
N PHE A 88 -1.77 3.33 7.16
CA PHE A 88 -0.36 2.93 7.11
C PHE A 88 0.37 3.85 6.13
N GLY A 89 1.55 4.32 6.52
CA GLY A 89 2.36 5.15 5.64
C GLY A 89 2.67 4.42 4.33
N LYS A 90 2.46 5.10 3.20
CA LYS A 90 3.06 4.65 1.94
C LYS A 90 4.57 4.72 2.14
N ARG A 91 5.29 3.64 1.84
CA ARG A 91 6.76 3.72 1.78
C ARG A 91 7.07 4.69 0.65
N GLU A 92 7.43 5.91 1.00
CA GLU A 92 8.01 6.84 0.04
C GLU A 92 9.36 6.26 -0.35
N THR A 93 9.43 5.68 -1.54
CA THR A 93 10.69 5.27 -2.15
C THR A 93 11.44 6.55 -2.50
N GLY A 94 12.21 7.06 -1.53
CA GLY A 94 13.09 8.22 -1.71
C GLY A 94 12.55 9.54 -1.17
N LYS A 95 12.41 9.66 0.15
CA LYS A 95 12.81 10.85 0.92
C LYS A 95 12.76 10.53 2.42
N SER A 96 13.88 10.75 3.08
CA SER A 96 14.06 10.59 4.51
C SER A 96 12.98 11.35 5.28
N ILE A 97 12.07 10.64 5.97
CA ILE A 97 11.27 11.28 7.00
C ILE A 97 12.11 11.32 8.27
N ALA A 98 12.53 12.54 8.55
CA ALA A 98 13.24 12.97 9.74
C ALA A 98 12.62 12.44 11.02
N LYS A 99 13.50 12.15 11.98
CA LYS A 99 13.22 11.89 13.39
C LYS A 99 12.13 12.85 13.90
N LYS A 100 10.98 12.31 14.29
CA LYS A 100 10.03 13.03 15.13
C LYS A 100 10.61 13.06 16.55
N THR A 101 11.45 14.05 16.82
CA THR A 101 11.93 14.37 18.16
C THR A 101 10.71 14.67 19.04
N LEU A 102 10.40 13.77 19.97
CA LEU A 102 9.50 14.04 21.08
C LEU A 102 10.12 15.16 21.94
N LYS A 103 9.76 16.42 21.69
CA LYS A 103 9.88 17.46 22.71
C LYS A 103 8.76 17.22 23.73
N ARG A 104 9.10 16.50 24.80
CA ARG A 104 8.37 16.55 26.07
C ARG A 104 8.69 17.90 26.72
N THR A 105 7.78 18.85 26.57
CA THR A 105 7.69 20.02 27.44
C THR A 105 7.04 19.60 28.74
N SER A 106 7.73 19.81 29.87
CA SER A 106 7.20 20.31 31.15
C SER A 106 8.27 20.19 32.22
N GLN A 107 8.97 21.28 32.51
CA GLN A 107 9.20 21.71 33.90
C GLN A 107 9.62 23.17 33.93
N ALA A 108 8.87 23.92 34.72
CA ALA A 108 9.04 25.32 35.01
C ALA A 108 10.37 25.59 35.73
N THR A 109 10.93 26.79 35.54
CA THR A 109 11.22 27.79 36.58
C THR A 109 12.05 28.93 35.99
N GLY A 110 11.63 30.19 36.22
CA GLY A 110 12.57 31.29 36.45
C GLY A 110 12.81 32.33 35.33
N GLN A 111 12.18 33.49 35.51
CA GLN A 111 12.71 34.86 35.33
C GLN A 111 13.08 35.40 33.93
N GLY A 112 12.38 36.48 33.55
CA GLY A 112 13.09 37.75 33.31
C GLY A 112 13.00 38.40 31.91
N THR A 113 12.13 39.40 31.82
CA THR A 113 12.38 40.76 31.26
C THR A 113 12.31 41.05 29.74
N GLN A 114 11.50 42.10 29.45
CA GLN A 114 11.54 43.09 28.34
C GLN A 114 11.20 42.64 26.91
N SER A 115 10.06 43.07 26.35
CA SER A 115 9.76 44.39 25.72
C SER A 115 10.54 44.67 24.43
N GLY A 116 9.84 44.82 23.31
CA GLY A 116 10.43 45.38 22.08
C GLY A 116 9.67 45.06 20.80
N SER A 117 8.71 45.92 20.45
CA SER A 117 8.11 46.04 19.11
C SER A 117 9.17 46.32 18.05
N GLY A 118 9.09 45.68 16.88
CA GLY A 118 9.99 45.97 15.75
C GLY A 118 9.54 45.30 14.46
N LYS A 119 8.72 46.02 13.70
CA LYS A 119 8.19 45.68 12.39
C LYS A 119 9.17 46.25 11.34
N THR A 120 9.86 45.41 10.57
CA THR A 120 10.59 45.87 9.37
C THR A 120 10.45 44.87 8.24
N GLN A 121 9.73 45.29 7.21
CA GLN A 121 9.76 44.74 5.86
C GLN A 121 11.06 45.17 5.18
N SER A 122 11.67 44.31 4.38
CA SER A 122 12.55 44.72 3.28
C SER A 122 12.53 43.64 2.19
N ILE A 123 11.94 44.02 1.06
CA ILE A 123 12.01 43.37 -0.24
C ILE A 123 13.32 43.84 -0.88
N THR A 124 14.14 42.94 -1.41
CA THR A 124 15.07 43.24 -2.52
C THR A 124 15.42 41.92 -3.22
N ASP A 125 14.74 41.66 -4.33
CA ASP A 125 15.30 40.96 -5.51
C ASP A 125 16.67 41.56 -5.83
N GLU A 126 17.65 40.79 -6.31
CA GLU A 126 18.43 41.09 -7.54
C GLU A 126 19.30 39.89 -7.94
N ARG A 127 19.39 39.71 -9.25
CA ARG A 127 20.08 38.68 -10.03
C ARG A 127 21.59 38.67 -9.76
N GLY A 128 22.17 37.47 -9.73
CA GLY A 128 23.62 37.25 -9.75
C GLY A 128 23.98 35.98 -10.50
N THR A 129 24.18 36.13 -11.81
CA THR A 129 24.78 35.18 -12.74
C THR A 129 26.21 34.86 -12.31
N GLY A 130 26.56 33.58 -12.17
CA GLY A 130 27.92 33.12 -11.84
C GLY A 130 28.08 31.65 -12.18
N GLN A 131 28.96 31.38 -13.14
CA GLN A 131 29.27 30.12 -13.81
C GLN A 131 29.93 29.06 -12.90
N LEU A 132 30.09 27.86 -13.47
CA LEU A 132 30.82 26.65 -13.03
C LEU A 132 29.89 25.63 -12.36
N SER A 133 29.72 24.40 -12.83
CA SER A 133 30.61 23.52 -13.58
C SER A 133 29.84 22.40 -14.28
N ASP A 134 30.19 22.11 -15.53
CA ASP A 134 29.91 20.85 -16.21
C ASP A 134 30.49 19.66 -15.41
N ALA A 135 29.62 18.74 -14.98
CA ALA A 135 30.02 17.40 -14.55
C ALA A 135 28.86 16.43 -14.76
N ILE A 136 28.79 15.93 -15.99
CA ILE A 136 28.43 14.55 -16.38
C ILE A 136 27.26 13.92 -15.59
N ARG A 137 26.10 14.05 -16.22
CA ARG A 137 25.03 13.05 -16.25
C ARG A 137 25.60 11.63 -16.37
N SER A 138 25.60 10.88 -15.27
CA SER A 138 25.71 9.41 -15.31
C SER A 138 24.38 8.82 -14.87
N HIS A 139 23.46 8.68 -15.82
CA HIS A 139 22.33 7.76 -15.63
C HIS A 139 22.92 6.35 -15.69
N SER A 140 23.25 5.79 -14.53
CA SER A 140 23.49 4.34 -14.45
C SER A 140 22.17 3.66 -14.76
N THR A 141 22.07 3.14 -15.97
CA THR A 141 20.89 2.38 -16.39
C THR A 141 20.95 1.01 -15.72
N ALA A 142 19.81 0.35 -15.54
CA ALA A 142 19.78 -1.00 -14.96
C ALA A 142 20.71 -2.00 -15.70
N THR A 143 21.01 -1.71 -16.97
CA THR A 143 21.99 -2.41 -17.81
C THR A 143 23.43 -2.24 -17.32
N ASP A 144 23.83 -1.05 -16.85
CA ASP A 144 25.19 -0.80 -16.34
C ASP A 144 25.44 -1.55 -15.04
N VAL A 145 24.46 -1.57 -14.15
CA VAL A 145 24.52 -2.33 -12.89
C VAL A 145 24.61 -3.84 -13.19
N LYS A 146 23.83 -4.33 -14.16
CA LYS A 146 23.88 -5.74 -14.58
C LYS A 146 25.26 -6.12 -15.13
N ASN A 147 25.83 -5.29 -16.01
CA ASN A 147 27.15 -5.54 -16.58
C ASN A 147 28.25 -5.53 -15.51
N GLN A 148 28.17 -4.61 -14.54
CA GLN A 148 29.12 -4.55 -13.42
C GLN A 148 29.04 -5.78 -12.51
N ILE A 149 27.84 -6.29 -12.21
CA ILE A 149 27.65 -7.52 -11.44
C ILE A 149 28.19 -8.74 -12.20
N THR A 150 27.96 -8.82 -13.52
CA THR A 150 28.49 -9.90 -14.36
C THR A 150 30.01 -9.88 -14.38
N GLU A 151 30.63 -8.71 -14.52
CA GLU A 151 32.09 -8.59 -14.53
C GLU A 151 32.72 -8.95 -13.17
N GLN A 152 32.07 -8.56 -12.06
CA GLN A 152 32.50 -8.95 -10.71
C GLN A 152 32.39 -10.46 -10.48
N THR A 153 31.31 -11.08 -10.96
CA THR A 153 31.07 -12.52 -10.82
C THR A 153 32.11 -13.33 -11.60
N ASN A 154 32.43 -12.91 -12.83
CA ASN A 154 33.47 -13.56 -13.63
C ASN A 154 34.87 -13.41 -13.03
N LYS A 155 35.20 -12.26 -12.42
CA LYS A 155 36.49 -12.10 -11.72
C LYS A 155 36.63 -13.02 -10.52
N ILE A 156 35.56 -13.21 -9.74
CA ILE A 156 35.57 -14.15 -8.61
C ILE A 156 35.67 -15.59 -9.10
N PHE A 157 34.94 -15.94 -10.16
CA PHE A 157 34.99 -17.29 -10.74
C PHE A 157 36.39 -17.64 -11.23
N ASN A 158 37.03 -16.76 -12.00
CA ASN A 158 38.38 -16.99 -12.49
C ASN A 158 39.43 -17.03 -11.35
N ALA A 159 39.25 -16.23 -10.29
CA ALA A 159 40.14 -16.25 -9.13
C ALA A 159 40.02 -17.54 -8.28
N LEU A 160 38.93 -18.31 -8.45
CA LEU A 160 38.73 -19.61 -7.81
C LEU A 160 39.24 -20.77 -8.67
N GLU A 161 39.54 -20.53 -9.95
CA GLU A 161 40.03 -21.54 -10.90
C GLU A 161 41.58 -21.65 -10.87
N ASP A 162 42.26 -20.62 -10.33
CA ASP A 162 43.72 -20.57 -10.12
C ASP A 162 44.16 -21.11 -8.73
N TYR A 163 43.29 -21.84 -8.02
CA TYR A 163 43.57 -22.50 -6.73
C TYR A 163 43.31 -24.00 -6.79
#